data_AF-A0A9D5NAA6-F1
#
_entry.id   AF-A0A9D5NAA6-F1
#
_cell.length_a   1.000
_cell.length_b   1.000
_cell.length_c   1.000
_cell.angle_alpha   90.00
_cell.angle_beta   90.00
_cell.angle_gamma   90.00
#
_symmetry.space_group_name_H-M   'P 1'
#
loop_
_entity.id
_entity.type
_entity.pdbx_description
1 polymer ?
#
loop_
_entity_poly.entity_id
_entity_poly.type
_entity_poly.pdbx_seq_one_letter_code
_entity_poly.pdbx_strand_id
1 'polypeptide(L)'
;MPETKNQKTTKKRKLKHSKALSTLSLILSVCLFAASAYFMYCTAKEVYTMVMLKEEIAVSEEMLKVLQEETEQLANEKAKLEDPKYVTRYARGQYLLTKDGEKVFYLPSK
;
A
#
# COMPACT_ATOMS: atom_id res chain seq x y z
N MET A 1 40.22 34.33 81.84
CA MET A 1 39.03 33.44 81.70
C MET A 1 37.86 34.31 81.24
N PRO A 2 36.89 33.84 80.42
CA PRO A 2 36.79 32.56 79.69
C PRO A 2 36.60 32.75 78.15
N GLU A 3 37.11 31.82 77.31
CA GLU A 3 36.37 30.80 76.52
C GLU A 3 35.57 31.39 75.31
N THR A 4 35.80 31.02 74.05
CA THR A 4 35.41 29.70 73.51
C THR A 4 35.86 29.52 72.04
N LYS A 5 36.21 28.27 71.72
CA LYS A 5 36.44 27.64 70.41
C LYS A 5 35.30 27.85 69.41
N ASN A 6 35.61 27.97 68.11
CA ASN A 6 35.09 26.99 67.12
C ASN A 6 35.81 27.04 65.76
N GLN A 7 36.71 26.10 65.53
CA GLN A 7 37.13 25.72 64.18
C GLN A 7 36.03 24.86 63.56
N LYS A 8 35.16 25.45 62.71
CA LYS A 8 34.30 24.67 61.83
C LYS A 8 35.06 24.34 60.56
N THR A 9 35.69 23.18 60.57
CA THR A 9 36.23 22.53 59.38
C THR A 9 35.11 22.30 58.36
N THR A 10 35.16 23.01 57.24
CA THR A 10 34.32 22.77 56.06
C THR A 10 34.69 21.42 55.45
N LYS A 11 34.06 20.35 55.94
CA LYS A 11 34.23 18.99 55.43
C LYS A 11 33.52 18.89 54.08
N LYS A 12 34.27 19.02 52.99
CA LYS A 12 33.80 18.78 51.61
C LYS A 12 33.16 17.38 51.55
N ARG A 13 31.84 17.31 51.37
CA ARG A 13 31.12 16.07 51.05
C ARG A 13 31.60 15.61 49.68
N LYS A 14 32.60 14.71 49.65
CA LYS A 14 32.88 13.94 48.44
C LYS A 14 31.66 13.04 48.20
N LEU A 15 30.88 13.37 47.18
CA LEU A 15 29.86 12.49 46.64
C LEU A 15 30.60 11.23 46.16
N LYS A 16 30.59 10.17 46.97
CA LYS A 16 31.10 8.87 46.54
C LYS A 16 30.19 8.42 45.40
N HIS A 17 30.66 8.57 44.17
CA HIS A 17 30.06 7.96 42.99
C HIS A 17 30.18 6.44 43.17
N SER A 18 29.18 5.83 43.82
CA SER A 18 29.18 4.40 44.06
C SER A 18 29.08 3.72 42.70
N LYS A 19 30.05 2.86 42.39
CA LYS A 19 30.09 2.15 41.09
C LYS A 19 28.83 1.31 40.81
N ALA A 20 28.04 1.03 41.86
CA ALA A 20 26.74 0.36 41.78
C ALA A 20 25.64 1.20 41.08
N LEU A 21 25.66 2.53 41.18
CA LEU A 21 24.72 3.39 40.42
C LEU A 21 25.11 3.46 38.93
N SER A 22 26.39 3.29 38.61
CA SER A 22 26.94 3.32 37.25
C SER A 22 26.63 2.05 36.44
N THR A 23 26.52 0.89 37.10
CA THR A 23 26.12 -0.36 36.44
C THR A 23 24.61 -0.43 36.23
N LEU A 24 23.83 0.12 37.16
CA LEU A 24 22.37 0.19 37.05
C LEU A 24 21.93 1.15 35.94
N SER A 25 22.63 2.29 35.78
CA SER A 25 22.39 3.21 34.66
C SER A 25 22.74 2.61 33.30
N LEU A 26 23.76 1.73 33.24
CA LEU A 26 24.10 0.99 32.01
C LEU A 26 22.98 0.02 31.62
N ILE A 27 22.48 -0.77 32.57
CA ILE A 27 21.37 -1.71 32.33
C ILE A 27 20.11 -0.95 31.90
N LEU A 28 19.79 0.16 32.57
CA LEU A 28 18.65 1.02 32.20
C LEU A 28 18.80 1.58 30.78
N SER A 29 20.01 1.98 30.38
CA SER A 29 20.27 2.48 29.03
C SER A 29 20.09 1.39 27.97
N VAL A 30 20.52 0.15 28.25
CA VAL A 30 20.35 -1.00 27.36
C VAL A 30 18.88 -1.38 27.24
N CYS A 31 18.12 -1.35 28.34
CA CYS A 31 16.67 -1.58 28.32
C CYS A 31 15.93 -0.52 27.50
N LEU A 32 16.29 0.76 27.63
CA LEU A 32 15.72 1.84 26.82
C LEU A 32 16.04 1.67 25.34
N PHE A 33 17.26 1.26 25.01
CA PHE A 33 17.66 0.99 23.64
C PHE A 33 16.86 -0.17 23.05
N ALA A 34 16.70 -1.26 23.80
CA ALA A 34 15.91 -2.43 23.39
C ALA A 34 14.43 -2.07 23.19
N ALA A 35 13.85 -1.26 24.09
CA ALA A 35 12.49 -0.76 23.94
C ALA A 35 12.35 0.11 22.67
N SER A 36 13.31 1.00 22.39
CA SER A 36 13.29 1.81 21.17
C SER A 36 13.35 0.96 19.90
N ALA A 37 14.20 -0.08 19.90
CA ALA A 37 14.32 -1.00 18.78
C ALA A 37 13.04 -1.81 18.58
N TYR A 38 12.37 -2.21 19.66
CA TYR A 38 11.08 -2.89 19.61
C TYR A 38 9.99 -2.01 19.01
N PHE A 39 9.87 -0.75 19.45
CA PHE A 39 8.91 0.20 18.85
C PHE A 39 9.21 0.48 17.37
N MET A 40 10.48 0.61 17.01
CA MET A 40 10.90 0.80 15.62
C MET A 40 10.54 -0.42 14.75
N TYR A 41 10.68 -1.63 15.30
CA TYR A 41 10.26 -2.86 14.63
C TYR A 41 8.74 -2.95 14.44
N CYS A 42 7.96 -2.61 15.47
CA CYS A 42 6.49 -2.57 15.37
C CYS A 42 6.01 -1.59 14.29
N THR A 43 6.55 -0.36 14.30
CA THR A 43 6.20 0.67 13.31
C THR A 43 6.62 0.27 11.89
N ALA A 44 7.80 -0.34 11.72
CA ALA A 44 8.23 -0.84 10.42
C ALA A 44 7.29 -1.94 9.87
N LYS A 45 6.82 -2.86 10.73
CA LYS A 45 5.83 -3.87 10.33
C LYS A 45 4.52 -3.25 9.90
N GLU A 46 4.01 -2.30 10.68
CA GLU A 46 2.72 -1.68 10.42
C GLU A 46 2.73 -0.89 9.10
N VAL A 47 3.82 -0.15 8.83
CA VAL A 47 4.04 0.54 7.55
C VAL A 47 4.14 -0.46 6.40
N TYR A 48 4.88 -1.56 6.57
CA TYR A 48 4.99 -2.60 5.54
C TYR A 48 3.61 -3.22 5.22
N THR A 49 2.83 -3.57 6.24
CA THR A 49 1.48 -4.11 6.04
C THR A 49 0.54 -3.08 5.42
N MET A 50 0.67 -1.80 5.75
CA MET A 50 -0.15 -0.74 5.17
C MET A 50 0.18 -0.53 3.69
N VAL A 51 1.47 -0.59 3.31
CA VAL A 51 1.89 -0.48 1.90
C VAL A 51 1.40 -1.68 1.11
N MET A 52 1.56 -2.90 1.62
CA MET A 52 1.03 -4.12 0.97
C MET A 52 -0.49 -4.07 0.80
N LEU A 53 -1.22 -3.63 1.83
CA LEU A 53 -2.68 -3.54 1.76
C LEU A 53 -3.12 -2.44 0.79
N LYS A 54 -2.39 -1.32 0.68
CA LYS A 54 -2.65 -0.28 -0.32
C LYS A 54 -2.41 -0.79 -1.74
N GLU A 55 -1.41 -1.62 -1.94
CA GLU A 55 -1.12 -2.25 -3.23
C GLU A 55 -2.24 -3.22 -3.63
N GLU A 56 -2.72 -4.06 -2.69
CA GLU A 56 -3.88 -4.93 -2.93
C GLU A 56 -5.16 -4.13 -3.23
N ILE A 57 -5.41 -3.02 -2.54
CA ILE A 57 -6.56 -2.15 -2.81
C ILE A 57 -6.46 -1.51 -4.19
N ALA A 58 -5.29 -0.99 -4.57
CA ALA A 58 -5.09 -0.39 -5.89
C ALA A 58 -5.30 -1.40 -7.02
N VAL A 59 -4.77 -2.62 -6.87
CA VAL A 59 -4.97 -3.71 -7.83
C VAL A 59 -6.45 -4.12 -7.89
N SER A 60 -7.14 -4.16 -6.75
CA SER A 60 -8.56 -4.49 -6.70
C SER A 60 -9.43 -3.42 -7.37
N GLU A 61 -9.12 -2.13 -7.17
CA GLU A 61 -9.81 -1.02 -7.84
C GLU A 61 -9.57 -1.00 -9.35
N GLU A 62 -8.36 -1.28 -9.81
CA GLU A 62 -8.06 -1.43 -11.24
C GLU A 62 -8.82 -2.61 -11.84
N MET A 63 -8.83 -3.76 -11.16
CA MET A 63 -9.57 -4.93 -11.60
C MET A 63 -11.08 -4.64 -11.69
N LEU A 64 -11.65 -3.91 -10.72
CA LEU A 64 -13.05 -3.50 -10.76
C LEU A 64 -13.35 -2.58 -11.95
N LYS A 65 -12.46 -1.64 -12.29
CA LYS A 65 -12.63 -0.77 -13.46
C LYS A 65 -12.58 -1.55 -14.76
N VAL A 66 -11.62 -2.46 -14.90
CA VAL A 66 -11.53 -3.33 -16.08
C VAL A 66 -12.80 -4.17 -16.23
N LEU A 67 -13.27 -4.80 -15.14
CA LEU A 67 -14.51 -5.58 -15.17
C LEU A 67 -15.73 -4.71 -15.54
N GLN A 68 -15.83 -3.48 -15.03
CA GLN A 68 -16.91 -2.57 -15.39
C GLN A 68 -16.87 -2.21 -16.87
N GLU A 69 -15.70 -1.83 -17.40
CA GLU A 69 -15.53 -1.54 -18.82
C GLU A 69 -15.87 -2.74 -19.71
N GLU A 70 -15.43 -3.95 -19.34
CA GLU A 70 -15.77 -5.19 -20.04
C GLU A 70 -17.28 -5.44 -20.02
N THR A 71 -17.96 -5.24 -18.88
CA THR A 71 -19.41 -5.44 -18.79
C THR A 71 -20.18 -4.44 -19.65
N GLU A 72 -19.75 -3.17 -19.70
CA GLU A 72 -20.37 -2.16 -20.56
C GLU A 72 -20.13 -2.46 -22.05
N GLN A 73 -18.94 -2.92 -22.42
CA GLN A 73 -18.64 -3.34 -23.79
C GLN A 73 -19.48 -4.55 -24.20
N LEU A 74 -19.57 -5.57 -23.34
CA LEU A 74 -20.40 -6.75 -23.58
C LEU A 74 -21.88 -6.40 -23.64
N ALA A 75 -22.37 -5.49 -22.80
CA ALA A 75 -23.76 -5.02 -22.84
C ALA A 75 -24.06 -4.29 -24.16
N ASN A 76 -23.14 -3.44 -24.62
CA ASN A 76 -23.25 -2.75 -25.91
C ASN A 76 -23.17 -3.72 -27.09
N GLU A 77 -22.30 -4.73 -27.03
CA GLU A 77 -22.21 -5.77 -28.06
C GLU A 77 -23.46 -6.63 -28.09
N LYS A 78 -23.99 -7.03 -26.93
CA LYS A 78 -25.26 -7.72 -26.82
C LYS A 78 -26.40 -6.91 -27.42
N ALA A 79 -26.50 -5.61 -27.11
CA ALA A 79 -27.52 -4.74 -27.69
C ALA A 79 -27.40 -4.61 -29.21
N LYS A 80 -26.17 -4.58 -29.76
CA LYS A 80 -25.93 -4.62 -31.20
C LYS A 80 -26.33 -5.97 -31.81
N LEU A 81 -26.01 -7.08 -31.14
CA LEU A 81 -26.36 -8.43 -31.60
C LEU A 81 -27.86 -8.72 -31.50
N GLU A 82 -28.59 -8.07 -30.58
CA GLU A 82 -30.05 -8.15 -30.50
C GLU A 82 -30.75 -7.32 -31.59
N ASP A 83 -30.09 -6.31 -32.18
CA ASP A 83 -30.66 -5.53 -33.29
C ASP A 83 -30.63 -6.34 -34.61
N PRO A 84 -31.80 -6.75 -35.15
CA PRO A 84 -31.87 -7.53 -36.38
C PRO A 84 -31.31 -6.78 -37.60
N LYS A 85 -31.33 -5.44 -37.61
CA LYS A 85 -30.73 -4.64 -38.69
C LYS A 85 -29.20 -4.70 -38.63
N TYR A 86 -28.63 -4.64 -37.42
CA TYR A 86 -27.19 -4.77 -37.22
C TYR A 86 -26.70 -6.17 -37.61
N VAL A 87 -27.39 -7.23 -37.15
CA VAL A 87 -27.05 -8.63 -37.49
C VAL A 87 -27.11 -8.84 -38.99
N THR A 88 -28.16 -8.35 -39.66
CA THR A 88 -28.27 -8.46 -41.12
C THR A 88 -27.14 -7.72 -41.82
N ARG A 89 -26.78 -6.50 -41.38
CA ARG A 89 -25.68 -5.73 -41.97
C ARG A 89 -24.32 -6.38 -41.75
N TYR A 90 -24.08 -6.92 -40.56
CA TYR A 90 -22.86 -7.66 -40.24
C TYR A 90 -22.75 -8.94 -41.08
N ALA A 91 -23.85 -9.68 -41.22
CA ALA A 91 -23.94 -10.86 -42.07
C ALA A 91 -23.66 -10.54 -43.55
N ARG A 92 -24.22 -9.44 -44.06
CA ARG A 92 -23.94 -8.95 -45.43
C ARG A 92 -22.50 -8.49 -45.62
N GLY A 93 -21.92 -7.82 -44.62
CA GLY A 93 -20.56 -7.28 -44.69
C GLY A 93 -19.49 -8.37 -44.58
N GLN A 94 -19.57 -9.22 -43.55
CA GLN A 94 -18.53 -10.22 -43.27
C GLN A 94 -18.69 -11.53 -44.01
N TYR A 95 -19.92 -11.95 -44.27
CA TYR A 95 -20.19 -13.23 -44.95
C TYR A 95 -20.70 -13.03 -46.37
N LEU A 96 -20.66 -11.79 -46.88
CA LEU A 96 -21.09 -11.42 -48.24
C LEU A 96 -22.48 -11.96 -48.59
N LEU A 97 -23.36 -12.05 -47.58
CA LEU A 97 -24.74 -12.48 -47.79
C LEU A 97 -25.49 -11.42 -48.59
N THR A 98 -26.34 -11.85 -49.52
CA THR A 98 -27.12 -10.96 -50.39
C THR A 98 -28.58 -11.34 -50.35
N LYS A 99 -29.46 -10.34 -50.48
CA LYS A 99 -30.91 -10.57 -50.61
C LYS A 99 -31.25 -10.92 -52.06
N ASP A 100 -32.41 -11.53 -52.25
CA ASP A 100 -32.95 -11.85 -53.56
C ASP A 100 -32.98 -10.59 -54.47
N GLY A 101 -32.27 -10.66 -55.60
CA GLY A 101 -32.04 -9.54 -56.53
C GLY A 101 -30.71 -8.79 -56.42
N GLU A 102 -29.87 -9.06 -55.42
CA GLU A 102 -28.53 -8.45 -55.26
C GLU A 102 -27.41 -9.38 -55.81
N LYS A 103 -26.33 -8.81 -56.37
CA LYS A 103 -25.17 -9.57 -56.89
C LYS A 103 -23.90 -9.19 -56.13
N VAL A 104 -23.15 -10.20 -55.65
CA VAL A 104 -21.84 -10.02 -55.00
C VAL A 104 -20.74 -9.99 -56.07
N PHE A 105 -19.86 -8.98 -56.02
CA PHE A 105 -18.71 -8.85 -56.89
C PHE A 105 -17.42 -9.02 -56.09
N TYR A 106 -16.58 -9.98 -56.49
CA TYR A 106 -15.24 -10.15 -55.94
C TYR A 106 -14.26 -9.35 -56.78
N LEU A 107 -13.57 -8.38 -56.17
CA LEU A 107 -12.48 -7.68 -56.84
C LEU A 107 -11.22 -8.54 -56.73
N PRO A 108 -10.48 -8.77 -57.83
CA PRO A 108 -9.20 -9.44 -57.76
C PRO A 108 -8.23 -8.59 -56.94
N SER A 109 -7.63 -9.18 -55.91
CA SER A 109 -6.46 -8.57 -55.27
C SER A 109 -5.34 -8.48 -56.32
N LYS A 110 -4.63 -7.35 -56.32
CA LYS A 110 -3.41 -7.17 -57.12
C LYS A 110 -2.35 -8.21 -56.77
#